data_AF-A0A8T1TW41-F1
#
_entry.id   AF-A0A8T1TW41-F1
#
_cell.length_a   1.000
_cell.length_b   1.000
_cell.length_c   1.000
_cell.angle_alpha   90.00
_cell.angle_beta   90.00
_cell.angle_gamma   90.00
#
_symmetry.space_group_name_H-M   'P 1'
#
loop_
_entity.id
_entity.type
_entity.pdbx_description
1 polymer ?
#
loop_
_entity_poly.entity_id
_entity_poly.type
_entity_poly.pdbx_seq_one_letter_code
_entity_poly.pdbx_strand_id
1 'polypeptide(L)' 'MHDGWRQNVLLGLSPPLDEKKYTAQAHRNLKSSILGICKKMLSNITVLIGDNCPTNKATAYVLGVPLLGCACHKLNLALK' A
#
# COMPACT_ATOMS: atom_id res chain seq x y z
N MET A 1 -2.23 -17.81 -15.24
CA MET A 1 -3.42 -16.92 -15.24
C MET A 1 -4.61 -17.83 -14.96
N HIS A 2 -5.15 -17.80 -13.74
CA HIS A 2 -6.24 -18.68 -13.29
C HIS A 2 -7.51 -17.81 -13.18
N ASP A 3 -8.54 -18.18 -13.93
CA ASP A 3 -9.99 -17.91 -13.79
C ASP A 3 -10.57 -16.49 -13.69
N GLY A 4 -9.81 -15.40 -13.81
CA GLY A 4 -10.39 -14.06 -14.00
C GLY A 4 -11.16 -13.46 -12.81
N TRP A 5 -11.33 -14.20 -11.70
CA TRP A 5 -11.91 -13.69 -10.46
C TRP A 5 -10.87 -12.90 -9.66
N ARG A 6 -11.15 -11.61 -9.40
CA ARG A 6 -10.36 -10.81 -8.46
C ARG A 6 -10.94 -10.98 -7.06
N GLN A 7 -10.11 -11.45 -6.13
CA GLN A 7 -10.43 -11.50 -4.71
C GLN A 7 -9.84 -10.28 -4.02
N ASN A 8 -10.69 -9.48 -3.37
CA ASN A 8 -10.29 -8.34 -2.57
C ASN A 8 -10.61 -8.63 -1.11
N VAL A 9 -9.57 -8.85 -0.30
CA VAL A 9 -9.69 -9.14 1.13
C VAL A 9 -8.95 -8.07 1.91
N LEU A 10 -9.59 -7.52 2.94
CA LEU A 10 -8.93 -6.59 3.86
C LEU A 10 -7.97 -7.37 4.76
N LEU A 11 -6.67 -7.19 4.56
CA LEU A 11 -5.64 -7.86 5.38
C LEU A 11 -5.38 -7.15 6.70
N GLY A 12 -5.60 -5.83 6.76
CA GLY A 12 -5.45 -5.06 7.99
C GLY A 12 -5.76 -3.58 7.80
N LEU A 13 -6.27 -2.95 8.84
CA LEU A 13 -6.55 -1.52 8.94
C LEU A 13 -6.10 -1.05 10.33
N SER A 14 -4.90 -0.52 10.41
CA SER A 14 -4.28 -0.13 11.67
C SER A 14 -3.36 1.07 11.43
N PRO A 15 -3.23 1.99 12.39
CA PRO A 15 -2.21 3.01 12.31
C PRO A 15 -0.79 2.39 12.40
N PRO A 16 0.25 3.11 11.98
CA PRO A 16 1.62 2.72 12.31
C PRO A 16 1.81 2.63 13.84
N LEU A 17 2.74 1.78 14.28
CA LEU A 17 3.08 1.60 15.71
C LEU A 17 3.38 2.92 16.44
N ASP A 18 4.04 3.86 15.76
CA ASP A 18 4.21 5.22 16.23
C ASP A 18 3.26 6.12 15.42
N GLU A 19 2.11 6.46 16.03
CA GLU A 19 1.05 7.25 15.39
C GLU A 19 1.47 8.69 15.07
N LYS A 20 2.68 9.11 15.48
CA LYS A 20 3.27 10.40 15.10
C LYS A 20 4.19 10.29 13.88
N LYS A 21 4.47 9.07 13.39
CA LYS A 21 5.40 8.81 12.28
C LYS A 21 4.74 8.03 11.14
N TYR A 22 4.25 8.77 10.15
CA TYR A 22 3.74 8.24 8.88
C TYR A 22 4.83 8.20 7.80
N THR A 23 6.03 7.73 8.16
CA THR A 23 7.15 7.64 7.22
C THR A 23 7.00 6.42 6.32
N ALA A 24 7.69 6.44 5.17
CA ALA A 24 7.74 5.28 4.28
C ALA A 24 8.19 3.99 4.99
N GLN A 25 9.16 4.11 5.90
CA GLN A 25 9.64 2.99 6.69
C GLN A 25 8.58 2.48 7.68
N ALA A 26 7.85 3.39 8.34
CA ALA A 26 6.76 3.00 9.23
C ALA A 26 5.65 2.26 8.48
N HIS A 27 5.29 2.74 7.28
CA HIS A 27 4.35 2.05 6.40
C HIS A 27 4.85 0.70 5.91
N ARG A 28 6.16 0.55 5.64
CA ARG A 28 6.77 -0.74 5.27
C ARG A 28 6.71 -1.73 6.43
N ASN A 29 7.05 -1.28 7.64
CA ASN A 29 7.04 -2.11 8.84
C ASN A 29 5.62 -2.60 9.16
N LEU A 30 4.63 -1.71 9.11
CA LEU A 30 3.23 -2.06 9.30
C LEU A 30 2.77 -3.14 8.29
N LYS A 31 3.09 -2.97 7.01
CA LYS A 31 2.79 -3.99 5.98
C LYS A 31 3.46 -5.33 6.29
N SER A 32 4.71 -5.31 6.74
CA SER A 32 5.43 -6.53 7.12
C SER A 32 4.75 -7.25 8.28
N SER A 33 4.30 -6.53 9.30
CA SER A 33 3.59 -7.10 10.45
C SER A 33 2.25 -7.70 10.05
N ILE A 34 1.44 -6.99 9.26
CA ILE A 34 0.13 -7.46 8.78
C ILE A 34 0.31 -8.71 7.91
N LEU A 35 1.24 -8.69 6.96
CA LEU A 35 1.51 -9.85 6.09
C LEU A 35 2.03 -11.05 6.89
N GLY A 36 2.84 -10.81 7.94
CA GLY A 36 3.31 -11.86 8.85
C GLY A 36 2.16 -12.63 9.51
N ILE A 37 1.11 -11.95 9.95
CA ILE A 37 -0.11 -12.58 10.51
C ILE A 37 -0.77 -13.49 9.46
N CYS A 38 -0.77 -13.06 8.19
CA CYS A 38 -1.29 -13.84 7.07
C CYS A 38 -0.31 -14.90 6.53
N LYS A 39 0.85 -15.12 7.17
CA LYS A 39 1.94 -16.00 6.68
C LYS A 39 2.42 -15.60 5.26
N LYS A 40 2.50 -14.29 5.01
CA LYS A 40 3.01 -13.68 3.77
C LYS A 40 4.22 -12.80 4.08
N MET A 41 4.96 -12.46 3.03
CA MET A 41 6.18 -11.66 3.07
C MET A 41 6.03 -10.42 2.19
N LEU A 42 6.87 -9.40 2.43
CA LEU A 42 6.90 -8.19 1.58
C LEU A 42 7.17 -8.51 0.10
N SER A 43 7.93 -9.57 -0.19
CA SER A 43 8.18 -10.07 -1.55
C SER A 43 6.92 -10.58 -2.27
N ASN A 44 5.82 -10.83 -1.55
CA ASN A 44 4.53 -11.15 -2.17
C ASN A 44 3.79 -9.91 -2.68
N ILE A 45 4.24 -8.69 -2.36
CA ILE A 45 3.68 -7.46 -2.90
C ILE A 45 4.27 -7.23 -4.29
N THR A 46 3.42 -7.16 -5.31
CA THR A 46 3.84 -6.86 -6.69
C THR A 46 3.67 -5.38 -7.04
N VAL A 47 2.74 -4.70 -6.38
CA VAL A 47 2.39 -3.31 -6.70
C VAL A 47 1.78 -2.62 -5.49
N LEU A 48 2.06 -1.32 -5.34
CA LEU A 48 1.37 -0.46 -4.39
C LEU A 48 0.30 0.36 -5.13
N ILE A 49 -0.94 0.34 -4.66
CA ILE A 49 -2.02 1.19 -5.18
C ILE A 49 -2.32 2.26 -4.13
N GLY A 50 -2.29 3.53 -4.53
CA GLY A 50 -2.50 4.65 -3.61
C GLY A 50 -2.50 5.98 -4.30
N ASP A 51 -2.75 7.06 -3.57
CA ASP A 51 -2.55 8.41 -4.09
C ASP A 51 -1.06 8.70 -4.31
N ASN A 52 -0.76 9.68 -5.16
CA ASN A 52 0.63 10.02 -5.54
C ASN A 52 1.31 10.97 -4.52
N CYS A 53 0.96 10.89 -3.24
CA CYS A 53 1.65 11.68 -2.22
C CYS A 53 3.12 11.23 -2.08
N PRO A 54 4.00 12.11 -1.56
CA PRO A 54 5.41 11.79 -1.33
C PRO A 54 5.62 10.51 -0.51
N THR A 55 4.80 10.29 0.52
CA THR A 55 4.90 9.11 1.40
C THR A 55 4.64 7.80 0.65
N ASN A 56 3.61 7.74 -0.19
CA ASN A 56 3.32 6.53 -0.97
C ASN A 56 4.38 6.27 -2.04
N LYS A 57 4.90 7.32 -2.69
CA LYS A 57 6.04 7.21 -3.61
C LYS A 57 7.27 6.64 -2.91
N ALA A 58 7.62 7.20 -1.77
CA ALA A 58 8.75 6.72 -0.97
C ALA A 58 8.53 5.30 -0.44
N THR A 59 7.29 4.93 -0.09
CA THR A 59 6.96 3.58 0.35
C THR A 59 7.08 2.56 -0.79
N ALA A 60 6.59 2.89 -1.99
CA ALA A 60 6.75 2.05 -3.17
C ALA A 60 8.24 1.84 -3.51
N TYR A 61 9.04 2.91 -3.43
CA TYR A 61 10.48 2.86 -3.59
C TYR A 61 11.16 1.93 -2.57
N VAL A 62 10.83 2.07 -1.27
CA VAL A 62 11.37 1.21 -0.20
C VAL A 62 10.93 -0.25 -0.32
N LEU A 63 9.76 -0.50 -0.91
CA LEU A 63 9.26 -1.85 -1.20
C LEU A 63 9.85 -2.43 -2.49
N GLY A 64 10.45 -1.61 -3.36
CA GLY A 64 10.96 -2.03 -4.66
C GLY A 64 9.86 -2.38 -5.68
N VAL A 65 8.67 -1.78 -5.55
CA VAL A 65 7.50 -2.08 -6.41
C VAL A 65 6.97 -0.82 -7.09
N PRO A 66 6.29 -0.93 -8.25
CA PRO A 66 5.62 0.21 -8.86
C PRO A 66 4.49 0.78 -7.98
N LEU A 67 4.24 2.09 -8.13
CA LEU A 67 3.07 2.79 -7.57
C LEU A 67 2.04 3.02 -8.67
N LEU A 68 0.86 2.43 -8.52
CA LEU A 68 -0.33 2.73 -9.32
C LEU A 68 -1.15 3.81 -8.63
N GLY A 69 -1.28 4.97 -9.29
CA GLY A 69 -2.06 6.09 -8.76
C GLY A 69 -3.55 5.79 -8.69
N CYS A 70 -4.22 6.08 -7.57
CA CYS A 70 -5.68 6.01 -7.47
C CYS A 70 -6.33 7.10 -8.32
N ALA A 71 -7.19 6.70 -9.27
CA ALA A 71 -7.98 7.62 -10.11
C ALA A 71 -9.00 8.44 -9.29
N CYS A 72 -9.40 7.95 -8.12
CA CYS A 72 -10.30 8.63 -7.19
C CYS A 72 -9.83 10.05 -6.83
N HIS A 73 -8.53 10.24 -6.62
CA HIS A 73 -7.95 11.57 -6.35
C HIS A 73 -7.95 12.47 -7.59
N LYS A 74 -7.68 11.90 -8.78
CA LYS A 74 -7.74 12.66 -10.05
C LYS A 74 -9.15 13.12 -10.35
N LEU A 75 -10.16 12.30 -10.05
CA LEU A 75 -11.56 12.68 -10.18
C LEU A 75 -11.90 13.84 -9.25
N ASN A 76 -11.53 13.76 -7.97
CA ASN A 76 -11.76 14.84 -7.01
C ASN A 76 -11.00 16.14 -7.35
N LEU A 77 -9.87 16.05 -8.07
CA LEU A 77 -9.13 17.22 -8.55
C LEU A 77 -9.68 17.78 -9.87
N ALA A 78 -10.22 16.93 -10.75
CA ALA A 78 -10.82 17.35 -12.01
C ALA A 78 -12.24 17.93 -11.86
N LEU A 79 -12.90 17.65 -10.72
CA LEU A 79 -14.21 18.19 -10.35
C LEU A 79 -14.13 19.45 -9.46
N LYS A 80 -12.91 19.95 -9.19
CA LYS A 80 -12.69 21.29 -8.63
C LYS A 80 -12.58 22.31 -9.75
#